data_AF-A0AAQ0RR20-F1
#
_entry.id   AF-A0AAQ0RR20-F1
#
_cell.length_a   1.000
_cell.length_b   1.000
_cell.length_c   1.000
_cell.angle_alpha   90.00
_cell.angle_beta   90.00
_cell.angle_gamma   90.00
#
_symmetry.space_group_name_H-M   'P 1'
#
loop_
_entity.id
_entity.type
_entity.pdbx_description
1 polymer ?
#
loop_
_entity_poly.entity_id
_entity_poly.type
_entity_poly.pdbx_seq_one_letter_code
_entity_poly.pdbx_strand_id
1 'polypeptide(L)' 'MKIGDKVLISPDLTKLPNWISGTVIEVENNPFVGIVISAETEDKNVFFGQEDLFKPQTEEVCLP' A
#
# COMPACT_ATOMS: atom_id res chain seq x y z
N MET A 1 -6.86 5.60 2.38
CA MET A 1 -6.00 4.75 3.25
C MET A 1 -5.51 5.59 4.42
N LYS A 2 -5.29 4.98 5.59
CA LYS A 2 -4.69 5.62 6.76
C LYS A 2 -3.54 4.76 7.31
N ILE A 3 -2.68 5.38 8.11
CA ILE A 3 -1.62 4.68 8.85
C ILE A 3 -2.24 3.54 9.66
N GLY A 4 -1.67 2.34 9.54
CA GLY A 4 -2.14 1.09 10.13
C GLY A 4 -3.06 0.25 9.24
N ASP A 5 -3.53 0.76 8.10
CA ASP A 5 -4.32 -0.05 7.16
C ASP A 5 -3.42 -1.10 6.46
N LYS A 6 -3.96 -2.30 6.24
CA LYS A 6 -3.34 -3.30 5.36
C LYS A 6 -3.65 -2.98 3.91
N VAL A 7 -2.61 -3.01 3.08
CA VAL A 7 -2.69 -2.69 1.65
C VAL A 7 -1.92 -3.70 0.84
N LEU A 8 -2.34 -3.88 -0.41
CA LEU A 8 -1.59 -4.60 -1.42
C LEU A 8 -0.77 -3.59 -2.22
N ILE A 9 0.53 -3.85 -2.33
CA ILE A 9 1.51 -3.02 -3.03
C ILE A 9 1.68 -3.56 -4.46
N SER A 10 1.61 -2.66 -5.45
CA SER A 10 1.66 -3.03 -6.86
C SER A 10 2.97 -3.75 -7.24
N PRO A 11 2.90 -4.80 -8.08
CA PRO A 11 4.09 -5.41 -8.69
C PRO A 11 4.94 -4.42 -9.49
N ASP A 12 4.35 -3.34 -10.02
CA ASP A 12 5.09 -2.28 -10.71
C ASP A 12 6.06 -1.53 -9.78
N LEU A 13 5.69 -1.41 -8.50
CA LEU A 13 6.50 -0.75 -7.48
C LEU A 13 7.53 -1.70 -6.88
N THR A 14 7.12 -2.95 -6.61
CA THR A 14 7.95 -3.94 -5.91
C THR A 14 8.87 -4.71 -6.85
N LYS A 15 8.62 -4.64 -8.17
CA LYS A 15 9.28 -5.45 -9.21
C LYS A 15 9.09 -6.96 -9.02
N LEU A 16 8.07 -7.34 -8.27
CA LEU A 16 7.68 -8.72 -8.06
C LEU A 16 6.55 -9.11 -9.03
N PRO A 17 6.35 -10.41 -9.31
CA PRO A 17 5.28 -10.84 -10.20
C PRO A 17 3.87 -10.67 -9.59
N ASN A 18 3.78 -10.58 -8.27
CA ASN A 18 2.51 -10.57 -7.54
C ASN A 18 2.37 -9.30 -6.70
N TRP A 19 1.13 -8.95 -6.40
CA TRP A 19 0.81 -7.99 -5.37
C TRP A 19 1.23 -8.55 -4.01
N ILE A 20 1.92 -7.75 -3.21
CA ILE A 20 2.37 -8.15 -1.87
C ILE A 20 1.65 -7.35 -0.82
N SER A 21 1.42 -7.95 0.35
CA SER A 21 0.82 -7.24 1.48
C SER A 21 1.84 -6.35 2.17
N GLY A 22 1.40 -5.16 2.54
CA GLY A 22 2.12 -4.26 3.43
C GLY A 22 1.16 -3.53 4.37
N THR A 23 1.72 -2.88 5.37
CA THR A 23 0.99 -2.03 6.32
C THR A 23 1.37 -0.58 6.06
N VAL A 24 0.38 0.29 5.90
CA VAL A 24 0.64 1.72 5.72
C VAL A 24 1.30 2.28 6.97
N ILE A 25 2.48 2.83 6.82
CA ILE A 25 3.23 3.48 7.90
C ILE A 25 3.17 5.01 7.80
N GLU A 26 2.92 5.55 6.61
CA GLU A 26 2.85 6.99 6.38
C GLU A 26 1.92 7.33 5.21
N VAL A 27 1.28 8.49 5.29
CA VAL A 27 0.46 9.07 4.24
C VAL A 27 0.86 10.53 4.09
N GLU A 28 1.55 10.86 3.01
CA GLU A 28 1.96 12.22 2.68
C GLU A 28 1.00 12.82 1.65
N ASN A 29 0.61 14.08 1.83
CA ASN A 29 -0.13 14.83 0.82
C ASN A 29 0.82 15.82 0.14
N ASN A 30 1.28 15.44 -1.05
CA ASN A 30 2.24 16.23 -1.81
C ASN A 30 1.51 17.14 -2.81
N PRO A 31 1.79 18.46 -2.83
CA PRO A 31 1.06 19.41 -3.66
C PRO A 31 1.30 19.24 -5.17
N PHE A 32 2.31 18.47 -5.59
CA PHE A 32 2.62 18.23 -7.01
C PHE A 32 2.14 16.87 -7.51
N VAL A 33 2.34 15.82 -6.71
CA VAL A 33 2.06 14.43 -7.12
C VAL A 33 0.80 13.83 -6.50
N GLY A 34 0.16 14.53 -5.56
CA GLY A 34 -1.02 14.06 -4.85
C GLY A 34 -0.67 13.25 -3.60
N ILE A 35 -1.52 12.28 -3.26
CA ILE A 35 -1.34 11.44 -2.07
C ILE A 35 -0.26 10.39 -2.34
N VAL A 36 0.76 10.37 -1.49
CA VAL A 36 1.83 9.38 -1.48
C VAL A 36 1.64 8.50 -0.24
N ILE A 37 1.63 7.18 -0.46
CA ILE A 37 1.49 6.17 0.58
C ILE A 37 2.84 5.49 0.77
N SER A 38 3.26 5.34 2.02
CA SER A 38 4.41 4.50 2.39
C SER A 38 3.88 3.29 3.14
N ALA A 39 4.25 2.09 2.68
CA ALA A 39 3.86 0.82 3.30
C ALA A 39 5.08 -0.06 3.58
N GLU A 40 5.06 -0.71 4.74
CA GLU A 40 6.09 -1.67 5.18
C GLU A 40 5.58 -3.11 5.00
N THR A 41 6.39 -3.98 4.39
CA THR A 41 6.11 -5.41 4.25
C THR A 41 6.55 -6.18 5.48
N GLU A 42 6.11 -7.44 5.62
CA GLU A 42 6.54 -8.33 6.73
C GLU A 42 8.06 -8.53 6.77
N ASP A 43 8.72 -8.53 5.60
CA ASP A 43 10.18 -8.57 5.45
C ASP A 43 10.91 -7.25 5.84
N LYS A 44 10.20 -6.26 6.41
CA LYS A 44 10.71 -4.92 6.74
C LYS A 44 11.20 -4.10 5.55
N ASN A 45 10.72 -4.39 4.34
CA ASN A 45 10.94 -3.53 3.18
C ASN A 45 9.91 -2.42 3.16
N VAL A 46 10.35 -1.19 2.93
CA VAL A 46 9.47 -0.03 2.83
C VAL A 46 9.33 0.37 1.36
N PHE A 47 8.09 0.43 0.89
CA PHE A 47 7.75 0.91 -0.46
C PHE A 47 6.91 2.18 -0.34
N PHE A 48 7.22 3.18 -1.17
CA PHE A 48 6.49 4.44 -1.22
C PHE A 48 6.12 4.79 -2.66
N GLY A 49 4.93 5.34 -2.86
CA GLY A 49 4.43 5.68 -4.19
C GLY A 49 3.08 6.37 -4.14
N GLN A 50 2.54 6.75 -5.29
CA GLN A 50 1.21 7.34 -5.39
C GLN A 50 0.13 6.35 -4.93
N GLU A 51 -0.98 6.86 -4.39
CA GLU A 51 -2.07 6.03 -3.85
C GLU A 51 -2.58 4.97 -4.84
N ASP A 52 -2.56 5.25 -6.15
CA ASP A 52 -2.98 4.33 -7.21
C ASP A 52 -2.16 3.03 -7.30
N LEU A 53 -0.93 3.03 -6.76
CA LEU A 53 -0.06 1.86 -6.69
C LEU A 53 -0.39 0.96 -5.50
N PHE A 54 -1.34 1.35 -4.66
CA PHE A 54 -1.77 0.61 -3.49
C PHE A 54 -3.25 0.26 -3.60
N LYS A 55 -3.60 -0.96 -3.23
CA LYS A 55 -5.00 -1.38 -3.10
C LYS A 55 -5.31 -1.64 -1.64
N PRO A 56 -6.49 -1.23 -1.12
CA PRO A 56 -6.89 -1.63 0.21
C PRO A 56 -6.97 -3.16 0.24
N GLN A 57 -6.33 -3.79 1.22
CA GLN A 57 -6.55 -5.19 1.49
C GLN A 57 -7.87 -5.28 2.28
N THR A 58 -8.99 -5.08 1.59
CA THR A 58 -10.30 -5.39 2.15
C THR A 58 -10.35 -6.89 2.35
N GLU A 59 -10.26 -7.34 3.60
CA GLU A 59 -10.89 -8.59 3.99
C GLU A 59 -12.38 -8.40 3.74
N GLU A 60 -12.84 -8.71 2.53
CA GLU A 60 -14.25 -9.05 2.31
C GLU A 60 -14.48 -10.35 3.07
N VAL A 61 -14.70 -10.23 4.39
CA VAL A 61 -15.53 -11.19 5.12
C VAL A 61 -16.97 -10.89 4.69
N CYS A 62 -17.27 -11.22 3.43
CA CYS A 62 -18.62 -11.50 3.00
C CYS A 62 -18.86 -12.96 3.35
N LEU A 63 -19.36 -13.21 4.57
CA LEU A 63 -19.95 -14.49 4.91
C LEU A 63 -21.46 -14.27 5.18
N PRO A 64 -22.28 -15.26 4.82
CA PRO A 64 -23.50 -15.15 4.01
C PRO A 64 -24.75 -14.58 4.71
#